data_AF-F0RLV3-F1
#
_entry.id   AF-F0RLV3-F1
#
_cell.length_a   1.000
_cell.length_b   1.000
_cell.length_c   1.000
_cell.angle_alpha   90.00
_cell.angle_beta   90.00
_cell.angle_gamma   90.00
#
_symmetry.space_group_name_H-M   'P 1'
#
loop_
_entity.id
_entity.type
_entity.pdbx_description
1 polymer ?
#
loop_
_entity_poly.entity_id
_entity_poly.type
_entity_poly.pdbx_seq_one_letter_code
_entity_poly.pdbx_strand_id
1 'polypeptide(L)'
;MSDLSKKPAPQSFSASELLRELFPDQATGEDEGSAPTLGLYPVADGRLALVHGRQLAEFTPLSGQAKNALHCDLCHHTRSPSEATIYRVVVAQRRSRYVTLCHSTAYCQGRAGAAGLQALAERIFPVESGAEMF
;
A
#
# COMPACT_ATOMS: atom_id res chain seq x y z
N MET A 1 61.24 7.25 28.96
CA MET A 1 60.78 7.40 27.57
C MET A 1 59.82 6.27 27.28
N SER A 2 58.55 6.42 27.67
CA SER A 2 57.48 5.48 27.31
C SER A 2 56.17 6.24 27.38
N ASP A 3 55.50 6.46 26.25
CA ASP A 3 54.04 6.38 26.18
C ASP A 3 53.64 6.36 24.71
N LEU A 4 53.46 5.13 24.21
CA LEU A 4 53.01 4.85 22.86
C LEU A 4 51.48 4.96 22.87
N SER A 5 50.95 6.10 22.40
CA SER A 5 49.52 6.34 22.27
C SER A 5 48.86 5.28 21.37
N LYS A 6 48.18 4.33 22.01
CA LYS A 6 47.38 3.29 21.35
C LYS A 6 46.08 3.93 20.84
N LYS A 7 46.00 4.18 19.53
CA LYS A 7 44.75 4.57 18.87
C LYS A 7 43.75 3.39 18.96
N PRO A 8 42.49 3.61 19.38
CA PRO A 8 41.51 2.54 19.39
C PRO A 8 41.21 2.10 17.94
N ALA A 9 41.27 0.80 17.70
CA ALA A 9 40.93 0.21 16.41
C ALA A 9 39.43 0.43 16.11
N PRO A 10 39.03 0.60 14.84
CA PRO A 10 37.64 0.74 14.47
C PRO A 10 36.89 -0.52 14.85
N GLN A 11 35.86 -0.37 15.70
CA GLN A 11 35.01 -1.47 16.11
C GLN A 11 34.20 -1.94 14.90
N SER A 12 34.39 -3.21 14.51
CA SER A 12 33.59 -3.84 13.47
C SER A 12 32.25 -4.25 14.08
N PHE A 13 31.25 -3.38 13.95
CA PHE A 13 29.89 -3.75 14.29
C PHE A 13 29.29 -4.56 13.16
N SER A 14 28.60 -5.64 13.50
CA SER A 14 27.72 -6.30 12.54
C SER A 14 26.54 -5.36 12.20
N ALA A 15 25.98 -5.48 11.00
CA ALA A 15 24.82 -4.67 10.59
C ALA A 15 23.66 -4.77 11.61
N SER A 16 23.51 -5.94 12.24
CA SER A 16 22.50 -6.23 13.27
C SER A 16 22.72 -5.43 14.55
N GLU A 17 23.98 -5.20 14.95
CA GLU A 17 24.32 -4.42 16.16
C GLU A 17 24.12 -2.92 15.92
N LEU A 18 24.50 -2.42 14.74
CA LEU A 18 24.25 -1.02 14.36
C LEU A 18 22.76 -0.70 14.33
N LEU A 19 21.93 -1.60 13.80
CA LEU A 19 20.48 -1.39 13.76
C LEU A 19 19.86 -1.38 15.15
N ARG A 20 20.37 -2.20 16.09
CA ARG A 20 19.97 -2.19 17.50
C ARG A 20 20.30 -0.89 18.22
N GLU A 21 21.47 -0.33 17.93
CA GLU A 21 21.92 0.91 18.55
C GLU A 21 21.17 2.13 17.98
N LEU A 22 20.91 2.13 16.67
CA LEU A 22 20.22 3.24 16.00
C LEU A 22 18.71 3.23 16.21
N PHE A 23 18.10 2.05 16.41
CA PHE A 23 16.65 1.88 16.54
C PHE A 23 16.33 0.90 17.69
N PRO A 24 16.57 1.29 18.95
CA PRO A 24 16.41 0.40 20.11
C PRO A 24 14.99 -0.16 20.25
N ASP A 25 13.97 0.56 19.77
CA ASP A 25 12.56 0.14 19.80
C ASP A 25 12.14 -0.74 18.61
N GLN A 26 13.02 -0.99 17.64
CA GLN A 26 12.72 -1.78 16.42
C GLN A 26 13.63 -3.02 16.27
N ALA A 27 14.43 -3.31 17.31
CA ALA A 27 15.45 -4.36 17.32
C ALA A 27 14.91 -5.79 17.53
N THR A 28 13.59 -5.97 17.62
CA THR A 28 12.94 -7.28 17.61
C THR A 28 12.63 -7.67 16.17
N GLY A 29 13.66 -8.19 15.49
CA GLY A 29 13.45 -8.96 14.27
C GLY A 29 12.81 -10.29 14.64
N GLU A 30 11.47 -10.34 14.62
CA GLU A 30 10.72 -11.56 14.42
C GLU A 30 10.02 -11.42 13.06
N ASP A 31 10.59 -12.09 12.05
CA ASP A 31 9.95 -12.33 10.76
C ASP A 31 8.95 -13.50 10.91
N GLU A 32 8.06 -13.38 11.89
CA GLU A 32 6.94 -14.30 12.12
C GLU A 32 5.63 -13.55 11.88
N GLY A 33 5.02 -13.78 10.72
CA GLY A 33 3.58 -13.58 10.55
C GLY A 33 3.07 -12.15 10.67
N SER A 34 3.87 -11.13 10.34
CA SER A 34 3.34 -9.76 10.20
C SER A 34 2.17 -9.78 9.21
N ALA A 35 0.99 -9.37 9.67
CA ALA A 35 -0.21 -9.35 8.84
C ALA A 35 0.12 -8.64 7.52
N PRO A 36 -0.25 -9.21 6.35
CA PRO A 36 0.13 -8.65 5.06
C PRO A 36 -0.27 -7.18 5.02
N THR A 37 0.67 -6.29 4.67
CA THR A 37 0.40 -4.86 4.57
C THR A 37 -0.78 -4.65 3.63
N LEU A 38 -1.89 -4.13 4.16
CA LEU A 38 -3.12 -3.89 3.43
C LEU A 38 -3.52 -2.43 3.56
N GLY A 39 -3.53 -1.71 2.44
CA GLY A 39 -3.90 -0.30 2.45
C GLY A 39 -4.03 0.33 1.07
N LEU A 40 -4.77 1.43 1.03
CA LEU A 40 -4.99 2.28 -0.13
C LEU A 40 -4.35 3.65 0.11
N TYR A 41 -3.38 3.99 -0.74
CA TYR A 41 -2.51 5.15 -0.54
C TYR A 41 -2.63 6.12 -1.71
N PRO A 42 -2.65 7.45 -1.47
CA PRO A 42 -2.54 8.43 -2.53
C PRO A 42 -1.12 8.42 -3.12
N VAL A 43 -1.03 8.68 -4.42
CA VAL A 43 0.20 8.79 -5.21
C VAL A 43 0.14 10.10 -6.01
N ALA A 44 1.23 10.45 -6.71
CA ALA A 44 1.30 11.61 -7.59
C ALA A 44 0.18 11.63 -8.65
N ASP A 45 -0.18 12.83 -9.10
CA ASP A 45 -1.16 13.08 -10.16
C ASP A 45 -2.59 12.58 -9.85
N GLY A 46 -2.94 12.52 -8.57
CA GLY A 46 -4.26 12.06 -8.13
C GLY A 46 -4.48 10.56 -8.31
N ARG A 47 -3.41 9.78 -8.54
CA ARG A 47 -3.46 8.31 -8.57
C ARG A 47 -3.59 7.74 -7.17
N LEU A 48 -4.04 6.50 -7.08
CA LEU A 48 -4.03 5.72 -5.84
C LEU A 48 -3.25 4.41 -6.05
N ALA A 49 -2.71 3.85 -4.97
CA ALA A 49 -2.10 2.52 -4.95
C ALA A 49 -2.77 1.66 -3.89
N LEU A 50 -3.28 0.49 -4.28
CA LEU A 50 -3.67 -0.56 -3.34
C LEU A 50 -2.48 -1.50 -3.14
N VAL A 51 -2.13 -1.74 -1.90
CA VAL A 51 -1.06 -2.65 -1.49
C VAL A 51 -1.70 -3.79 -0.70
N HIS A 52 -1.33 -5.02 -1.04
CA HIS A 52 -1.71 -6.22 -0.29
C HIS A 52 -0.51 -7.19 -0.28
N GLY A 53 0.20 -7.23 0.85
CA GLY A 53 1.45 -7.99 0.97
C GLY A 53 2.48 -7.54 -0.06
N ARG A 54 2.81 -8.42 -1.03
CA ARG A 54 3.77 -8.14 -2.12
C ARG A 54 3.12 -7.62 -3.41
N GLN A 55 1.79 -7.50 -3.43
CA GLN A 55 1.05 -7.08 -4.61
C GLN A 55 0.78 -5.57 -4.54
N LEU A 56 0.90 -4.91 -5.69
CA LEU A 56 0.63 -3.48 -5.84
C LEU A 56 -0.19 -3.26 -7.12
N ALA A 57 -1.27 -2.49 -7.00
CA ALA A 57 -2.10 -2.08 -8.11
C ALA A 57 -2.28 -0.56 -8.10
N GLU A 58 -1.94 0.08 -9.22
CA GLU A 58 -2.14 1.52 -9.42
C GLU A 58 -3.50 1.81 -10.06
N PHE A 59 -4.18 2.81 -9.50
CA PHE A 59 -5.44 3.35 -9.94
C PHE A 59 -5.19 4.68 -10.65
N THR A 60 -5.43 4.70 -11.95
CA THR A 60 -5.35 5.93 -12.75
C THR A 60 -6.71 6.62 -12.76
N PRO A 61 -6.81 7.90 -12.35
CA PRO A 61 -8.07 8.62 -12.43
C PRO A 61 -8.48 8.78 -13.90
N LEU A 62 -9.76 8.60 -14.20
CA LEU A 62 -10.29 8.92 -15.51
C LEU A 62 -10.44 10.43 -15.66
N SER A 63 -10.04 10.95 -16.81
CA SER A 63 -10.21 12.37 -17.14
C SER A 63 -11.70 12.70 -17.30
N GLY A 64 -12.16 13.71 -16.56
CA GLY A 64 -13.53 14.20 -16.61
C GLY A 64 -14.19 14.13 -15.24
N GLN A 65 -14.76 15.25 -14.80
CA GLN A 65 -15.55 15.26 -13.57
C GLN A 65 -16.86 14.51 -13.78
N ALA A 66 -17.20 13.67 -12.80
CA ALA A 66 -18.54 13.13 -12.73
C ALA A 66 -19.54 14.30 -12.60
N LYS A 67 -20.70 14.16 -13.24
CA LYS A 67 -21.79 15.16 -13.13
C LYS A 67 -22.76 14.83 -12.00
N ASN A 68 -22.79 13.57 -11.59
CA ASN A 68 -23.72 13.02 -10.63
C ASN A 68 -22.98 12.49 -9.41
N ALA A 69 -23.71 12.33 -8.31
CA ALA A 69 -23.20 11.66 -7.13
C ALA A 69 -22.71 10.25 -7.47
N LEU A 70 -21.66 9.81 -6.80
CA LEU A 70 -20.98 8.55 -7.03
C LEU A 70 -21.05 7.66 -5.80
N HIS A 71 -21.29 6.37 -5.98
CA HIS A 71 -21.19 5.40 -4.89
C HIS A 71 -19.75 4.91 -4.74
N CYS A 72 -19.15 5.08 -3.57
CA CYS A 72 -17.80 4.59 -3.31
C CYS A 72 -17.78 3.06 -3.21
N ASP A 73 -16.95 2.40 -4.02
CA ASP A 73 -16.77 0.96 -4.03
C ASP A 73 -16.10 0.41 -2.76
N LEU A 74 -15.37 1.25 -2.02
CA LEU A 74 -14.66 0.83 -0.80
C LEU A 74 -15.52 0.99 0.45
N CYS A 75 -16.02 2.20 0.71
CA CYS A 75 -16.80 2.47 1.93
C CYS A 75 -18.31 2.44 1.73
N HIS A 76 -18.81 2.16 0.52
CA HIS A 76 -20.23 2.09 0.19
C HIS A 76 -21.07 3.30 0.60
N HIS A 77 -20.48 4.50 0.54
CA HIS A 77 -21.20 5.74 0.73
C HIS A 77 -21.34 6.47 -0.59
N THR A 78 -22.51 7.06 -0.83
CA THR A 78 -22.74 8.02 -1.90
C THR A 78 -21.99 9.32 -1.59
N ARG A 79 -21.26 9.81 -2.58
CA ARG A 79 -20.37 10.97 -2.51
C ARG A 79 -20.76 11.98 -3.57
N SER A 80 -20.56 13.26 -3.27
CA SER A 80 -20.68 14.28 -4.30
C SER A 80 -19.61 14.06 -5.40
N PRO A 81 -19.82 14.60 -6.62
CA PRO A 81 -18.83 14.47 -7.68
C PRO A 81 -17.46 15.08 -7.36
N SER A 82 -17.39 15.98 -6.36
CA SER A 82 -16.14 16.59 -5.89
C SER A 82 -15.44 15.77 -4.80
N GLU A 83 -16.09 14.73 -4.26
CA GLU A 83 -15.55 13.92 -3.15
C GLU A 83 -15.06 12.54 -3.60
N ALA A 84 -15.36 12.13 -4.82
CA ALA A 84 -14.99 10.82 -5.36
C ALA A 84 -14.63 10.91 -6.85
N THR A 85 -13.82 9.96 -7.30
CA THR A 85 -13.36 9.85 -8.70
C THR A 85 -13.54 8.42 -9.19
N ILE A 86 -13.79 8.27 -10.49
CA ILE A 86 -13.74 6.99 -11.17
C ILE A 86 -12.30 6.71 -11.57
N TYR A 87 -11.77 5.59 -11.12
CA TYR A 87 -10.42 5.12 -11.40
C TYR A 87 -10.45 3.90 -12.30
N ARG A 88 -9.45 3.81 -13.18
CA ARG A 88 -9.11 2.60 -13.93
C ARG A 88 -7.92 1.92 -13.27
N VAL A 89 -8.00 0.61 -13.09
CA VAL A 89 -6.91 -0.25 -12.63
C VAL A 89 -6.71 -1.40 -13.61
N VAL A 90 -5.47 -1.67 -13.98
CA VAL A 90 -5.11 -2.79 -14.84
C VAL A 90 -4.91 -4.01 -13.96
N VAL A 91 -5.70 -5.07 -14.16
CA VAL A 91 -5.69 -6.28 -13.30
C VAL A 91 -5.04 -7.48 -13.98
N ALA A 92 -4.85 -7.45 -15.30
CA ALA A 92 -4.07 -8.42 -16.07
C ALA A 92 -3.81 -7.88 -17.49
N GLN A 93 -3.05 -8.63 -18.29
CA GLN A 93 -2.83 -8.29 -19.71
C GLN A 93 -4.19 -8.12 -20.41
N ARG A 94 -4.47 -6.90 -20.89
CA ARG A 94 -5.73 -6.49 -21.54
C ARG A 94 -7.00 -6.51 -20.67
N ARG A 95 -6.90 -6.68 -19.35
CA ARG A 95 -8.06 -6.57 -18.43
C ARG A 95 -7.92 -5.36 -17.53
N SER A 96 -8.93 -4.50 -17.56
CA SER A 96 -9.04 -3.35 -16.65
C SER A 96 -10.33 -3.45 -15.85
N ARG A 97 -10.30 -2.96 -14.63
CA ARG A 97 -11.49 -2.71 -13.83
C ARG A 97 -11.64 -1.22 -13.60
N TYR A 98 -12.90 -0.80 -13.45
CA TYR A 98 -13.25 0.56 -13.09
C TYR A 98 -13.83 0.54 -11.69
N VAL A 99 -13.35 1.43 -10.84
CA VAL A 99 -13.79 1.56 -9.46
C VAL A 99 -14.04 3.02 -9.14
N THR A 100 -14.96 3.29 -8.23
CA THR A 100 -15.20 4.64 -7.73
C THR A 100 -14.70 4.75 -6.30
N LEU A 101 -13.78 5.67 -6.02
CA LEU A 101 -13.16 5.80 -4.70
C LEU A 101 -13.22 7.25 -4.23
N CYS A 102 -13.36 7.44 -2.91
CA CYS A 102 -13.29 8.78 -2.30
C CYS A 102 -11.89 9.38 -2.49
N HIS A 103 -11.79 10.70 -2.60
CA HIS A 103 -10.48 11.39 -2.60
C HIS A 103 -9.79 11.26 -1.25
N SER A 104 -10.53 11.37 -0.15
CA SER A 104 -9.97 11.18 1.18
C SER A 104 -9.87 9.70 1.54
N THR A 105 -8.75 9.09 1.17
CA THR A 105 -8.50 7.65 1.39
C THR A 105 -8.42 7.29 2.87
N ALA A 106 -7.89 8.15 3.75
CA ALA A 106 -7.79 7.88 5.18
C ALA A 106 -9.18 7.71 5.84
N TYR A 107 -10.09 8.68 5.67
CA TYR A 107 -11.45 8.56 6.19
C TYR A 107 -12.25 7.44 5.49
N CYS A 108 -12.01 7.22 4.20
CA CYS A 108 -12.66 6.14 3.46
C CYS A 108 -12.28 4.76 4.00
N GLN A 109 -10.99 4.55 4.28
CA GLN A 109 -10.47 3.32 4.87
C GLN A 109 -10.96 3.13 6.30
N GLY A 110 -10.98 4.19 7.12
CA GLY A 110 -11.53 4.12 8.47
C GLY A 110 -13.00 3.68 8.50
N ARG A 111 -13.81 4.13 7.52
CA ARG A 111 -15.21 3.69 7.38
C ARG A 111 -15.35 2.27 6.85
N ALA A 112 -14.53 1.86 5.88
CA ALA A 112 -14.61 0.55 5.27
C ALA A 112 -14.06 -0.56 6.19
N GLY A 113 -13.09 -0.21 7.03
CA GLY A 113 -12.35 -1.15 7.86
C GLY A 113 -11.48 -2.11 7.05
N ALA A 114 -10.82 -3.03 7.76
CA ALA A 114 -9.96 -4.04 7.16
C ALA A 114 -10.72 -4.95 6.19
N ALA A 115 -11.97 -5.33 6.53
CA ALA A 115 -12.80 -6.19 5.69
C ALA A 115 -13.12 -5.55 4.32
N GLY A 116 -13.46 -4.26 4.28
CA GLY A 116 -13.72 -3.56 3.03
C GLY A 116 -12.47 -3.43 2.15
N LEU A 117 -11.31 -3.17 2.78
CA LEU A 117 -10.02 -3.17 2.07
C LEU A 117 -9.66 -4.55 1.53
N GLN A 118 -9.92 -5.61 2.30
CA GLN A 118 -9.66 -6.99 1.91
C GLN A 118 -10.53 -7.38 0.71
N ALA A 119 -11.83 -7.07 0.76
CA ALA A 119 -12.74 -7.31 -0.35
C ALA A 119 -12.34 -6.53 -1.62
N LEU A 120 -11.85 -5.29 -1.47
CA LEU A 120 -11.30 -4.54 -2.59
C LEU A 120 -10.02 -5.22 -3.14
N ALA A 121 -9.12 -5.70 -2.28
CA ALA A 121 -7.91 -6.41 -2.69
C ALA A 121 -8.24 -7.69 -3.48
N GLU A 122 -9.15 -8.52 -2.98
CA GLU A 122 -9.61 -9.74 -3.68
C GLU A 122 -10.23 -9.44 -5.04
N ARG A 123 -10.93 -8.31 -5.17
CA ARG A 123 -11.50 -7.85 -6.44
C ARG A 123 -10.44 -7.40 -7.43
N ILE A 124 -9.32 -6.82 -6.98
CA ILE A 124 -8.30 -6.20 -7.82
C ILE A 124 -7.12 -7.12 -8.13
N PHE A 125 -6.70 -7.92 -7.16
CA PHE A 125 -5.68 -8.95 -7.29
C PHE A 125 -6.36 -10.32 -7.43
N PRO A 126 -6.85 -10.70 -8.62
CA PRO A 126 -7.38 -12.04 -8.79
C PRO A 126 -6.29 -13.05 -8.45
N VAL A 127 -6.60 -14.00 -7.56
CA VAL A 127 -5.82 -15.23 -7.42
C VAL A 127 -5.85 -15.90 -8.79
N GLU A 128 -4.69 -16.06 -9.44
CA GLU A 128 -4.61 -16.74 -10.73
C GLU A 128 -5.19 -18.16 -10.57
N SER A 129 -6.46 -18.30 -10.92
CA SER A 129 -7.12 -19.59 -10.99
C SER A 129 -6.85 -20.12 -12.40
N GLY A 130 -5.65 -20.65 -12.61
CA GLY A 130 -5.29 -21.45 -13.79
C GLY A 130 -4.90 -20.68 -15.07
N ALA A 131 -3.69 -20.12 -15.10
CA ALA A 131 -3.02 -19.77 -16.36
C ALA A 131 -1.60 -20.36 -16.42
N GLU A 132 -1.48 -21.64 -16.04
CA GLU A 132 -0.55 -22.53 -16.72
C GLU A 132 -1.33 -23.22 -17.86
N MET A 133 -0.64 -23.50 -18.96
CA MET A 133 -1.14 -23.99 -20.26
C MET A 133 -1.58 -22.88 -21.21
N PHE A 134 -0.62 -22.28 -21.92
CA PHE A 134 -0.40 -22.51 -23.35
C PHE A 134 1.05 -22.21 -23.72
#